data_AF-A0A2C9M7C9-F1
#
_entry.id   AF-A0A2C9M7C9-F1
#
_cell.length_a   1.000
_cell.length_b   1.000
_cell.length_c   1.000
_cell.angle_alpha   90.00
_cell.angle_beta   90.00
_cell.angle_gamma   90.00
#
_symmetry.space_group_name_H-M   'P 1'
#
loop_
_entity.id
_entity.type
_entity.pdbx_description
1 polymer ?
#
loop_
_entity_poly.entity_id
_entity_poly.type
_entity_poly.pdbx_seq_one_letter_code
_entity_poly.pdbx_strand_id
1 'polypeptide(L)'
;MQKRDPGSAPKLGDRVPYVIIAAPKGTAAYLKSEDPIYVLENNIPIDTQYYLENQLSKPLLRIFEPILGENKAASVLLKGEHTRTKTVVMSKVGGLSAFTKKKSTCIGCKVPLNDTGAVCSHCKPKESELYQKEICQVQVLEERFSRLWTQCQRCQGSLHEDVLCTNRDCPIFYMRKKIQKDLQEQDALLARFQVSW
;
A
#
# COMPACT_ATOMS: atom_id res chain seq x y z
N MET A 1 -15.28 14.14 -2.58
CA MET A 1 -16.40 13.18 -2.65
C MET A 1 -17.56 13.71 -3.47
N GLN A 2 -18.19 14.83 -3.11
CA GLN A 2 -19.42 15.32 -3.77
C GLN A 2 -19.35 15.50 -5.29
N LYS A 3 -18.23 16.00 -5.85
CA LYS A 3 -18.05 16.13 -7.32
C LYS A 3 -17.81 14.79 -8.04
N ARG A 4 -17.39 13.75 -7.30
CA ARG A 4 -16.98 12.45 -7.83
C ARG A 4 -18.09 11.41 -7.71
N ASP A 5 -18.81 11.42 -6.59
CA ASP A 5 -20.00 10.61 -6.34
C ASP A 5 -20.98 11.43 -5.48
N PRO A 6 -22.01 12.04 -6.10
CA PRO A 6 -23.01 12.83 -5.38
C PRO A 6 -23.93 11.98 -4.51
N GLY A 7 -24.07 10.68 -4.79
CA GLY A 7 -24.95 9.78 -4.03
C GLY A 7 -24.37 9.37 -2.68
N SER A 8 -23.04 9.33 -2.55
CA SER A 8 -22.33 8.96 -1.31
C SER A 8 -21.77 10.18 -0.55
N ALA A 9 -22.23 11.39 -0.84
CA ALA A 9 -21.76 12.59 -0.16
C ALA A 9 -22.17 12.60 1.33
N PRO A 10 -21.25 12.93 2.25
CA PRO A 10 -21.54 12.92 3.69
C PRO A 10 -22.55 14.00 4.06
N LYS A 11 -23.48 13.67 4.96
CA LYS A 11 -24.48 14.59 5.51
C LYS A 11 -23.98 15.18 6.83
N LEU A 12 -24.68 16.22 7.30
CA LEU A 12 -24.41 16.82 8.60
C LEU A 12 -24.59 15.77 9.70
N GLY A 13 -23.53 15.52 10.49
CA GLY A 13 -23.52 14.51 11.56
C GLY A 13 -22.79 13.20 11.20
N ASP A 14 -22.47 12.98 9.93
CA ASP A 14 -21.76 11.77 9.51
C ASP A 14 -20.26 11.83 9.82
N ARG A 15 -19.69 10.69 10.21
CA ARG A 15 -18.23 10.55 10.35
C ARG A 15 -17.61 10.29 8.98
N VAL A 16 -16.67 11.15 8.58
CA VAL A 16 -15.97 11.03 7.28
C VAL A 16 -14.58 10.44 7.50
N PRO A 17 -14.30 9.22 7.00
CA PRO A 17 -12.96 8.65 7.06
C PRO A 17 -12.03 9.33 6.05
N TYR A 18 -10.79 9.56 6.45
CA TYR A 18 -9.75 10.14 5.61
C TYR A 18 -8.38 9.59 5.95
N VAL A 19 -7.45 9.69 5.00
CA VAL A 19 -6.03 9.44 5.20
C VAL A 19 -5.21 10.66 4.77
N ILE A 20 -4.03 10.84 5.37
CA ILE A 20 -3.12 11.94 5.04
C ILE A 20 -2.12 11.48 3.98
N ILE A 21 -2.22 12.06 2.78
CA ILE A 21 -1.34 11.77 1.66
C ILE A 21 -0.04 12.58 1.75
N ALA A 22 1.01 12.06 1.10
CA ALA A 22 2.27 12.77 0.98
C ALA A 22 2.11 13.99 0.06
N ALA A 23 2.59 15.13 0.53
CA ALA A 23 2.54 16.41 -0.19
C ALA A 23 3.81 17.22 0.15
N PRO A 24 4.09 18.32 -0.57
CA PRO A 24 5.24 19.18 -0.28
C PRO A 24 5.30 19.62 1.18
N LYS A 25 6.52 19.88 1.65
CA LYS A 25 6.74 20.38 3.03
C LYS A 25 6.03 21.72 3.19
N GLY A 26 5.31 21.88 4.30
CA GLY A 26 4.55 23.10 4.61
C GLY A 26 3.12 23.14 4.08
N THR A 27 2.68 22.17 3.26
CA THR A 27 1.27 22.08 2.88
C THR A 27 0.40 21.82 4.12
N ALA A 28 -0.71 22.54 4.23
CA ALA A 28 -1.62 22.40 5.36
C ALA A 28 -2.29 21.02 5.39
N ALA A 29 -2.54 20.48 6.59
CA ALA A 29 -3.06 19.11 6.75
C ALA A 29 -4.43 18.89 6.08
N TYR A 30 -5.29 19.91 6.05
CA TYR A 30 -6.61 19.84 5.41
C TYR A 30 -6.54 19.72 3.88
N LEU A 31 -5.42 20.07 3.25
CA LEU A 31 -5.19 19.86 1.82
C LEU A 31 -4.63 18.47 1.50
N LYS A 32 -4.18 17.74 2.52
CA LYS A 32 -3.61 16.40 2.41
C LYS A 32 -4.61 15.29 2.74
N SER A 33 -5.80 15.62 3.22
CA SER A 33 -6.82 14.64 3.57
C SER A 33 -7.53 14.14 2.33
N GLU A 34 -7.50 12.83 2.10
CA GLU A 34 -8.13 12.21 0.94
C GLU A 34 -8.88 10.93 1.34
N ASP A 35 -9.80 10.48 0.48
CA ASP A 35 -10.57 9.26 0.71
C ASP A 35 -9.68 8.00 0.59
N PRO A 36 -9.76 7.04 1.54
CA PRO A 36 -8.93 5.84 1.51
C PRO A 36 -9.11 4.97 0.25
N ILE A 37 -10.32 4.89 -0.30
CA ILE A 37 -10.60 4.10 -1.52
C ILE A 37 -9.94 4.78 -2.71
N TYR A 38 -10.07 6.10 -2.81
CA TYR A 38 -9.43 6.88 -3.87
C TYR A 38 -7.91 6.78 -3.83
N VAL A 39 -7.31 6.83 -2.63
CA VAL A 39 -5.87 6.64 -2.42
C VAL A 39 -5.43 5.26 -2.87
N LEU A 40 -6.18 4.22 -2.51
CA LEU A 40 -5.90 2.85 -2.96
C LEU A 40 -6.01 2.73 -4.48
N GLU A 41 -7.05 3.26 -5.12
CA GLU A 41 -7.26 3.19 -6.58
C GLU A 41 -6.13 3.84 -7.38
N ASN A 42 -5.69 5.01 -6.93
CA ASN A 42 -4.74 5.85 -7.64
C ASN A 42 -3.28 5.66 -7.19
N ASN A 43 -3.04 4.71 -6.27
CA ASN A 43 -1.74 4.41 -5.68
C ASN A 43 -1.06 5.69 -5.12
N ILE A 44 -1.83 6.56 -4.45
CA ILE A 44 -1.32 7.83 -3.93
C ILE A 44 -0.46 7.54 -2.68
N PRO A 45 0.77 8.08 -2.59
CA PRO A 45 1.64 7.84 -1.44
C PRO A 45 1.05 8.43 -0.15
N ILE A 46 1.18 7.68 0.95
CA ILE A 46 0.77 8.11 2.29
C ILE A 46 1.94 8.84 2.97
N ASP A 47 1.64 9.89 3.74
CA ASP A 47 2.65 10.62 4.51
C ASP A 47 3.04 9.83 5.77
N THR A 48 3.96 8.87 5.61
CA THR A 48 4.44 8.05 6.73
C THR A 48 5.09 8.88 7.84
N GLN A 49 5.69 10.02 7.49
CA GLN A 49 6.33 10.91 8.46
C GLN A 49 5.28 11.56 9.35
N TYR A 50 4.18 12.04 8.77
CA TYR A 50 3.05 12.58 9.51
C TYR A 50 2.49 11.57 10.53
N TYR A 51 2.26 10.31 10.11
CA TYR A 51 1.74 9.29 11.03
C TYR A 51 2.74 8.93 12.13
N LEU A 52 4.03 8.86 11.81
CA LEU A 52 5.07 8.58 12.80
C LEU A 52 5.18 9.71 13.84
N GLU A 53 5.28 10.96 13.39
CA GLU A 53 5.52 12.10 14.27
C GLU A 53 4.26 12.57 14.99
N ASN A 54 3.11 12.65 14.33
CA ASN A 54 1.93 13.27 14.93
C ASN A 54 1.02 12.27 15.64
N GLN A 55 0.95 11.02 15.17
CA GLN A 55 0.02 10.02 15.70
C GLN A 55 0.70 9.03 16.65
N LEU A 56 1.87 8.51 16.27
CA LEU A 56 2.54 7.45 17.03
C LEU A 56 3.54 7.97 18.06
N SER A 57 4.32 9.02 17.74
CA SER A 57 5.44 9.43 18.60
C SER A 57 4.99 9.85 20.00
N LYS A 58 4.00 10.74 20.12
CA LYS A 58 3.60 11.34 21.40
C LYS A 58 3.02 10.30 22.37
N PRO A 59 2.10 9.40 21.95
CA PRO A 59 1.63 8.33 22.83
C PRO A 59 2.73 7.36 23.25
N LEU A 60 3.64 6.99 22.33
CA LEU A 60 4.73 6.07 22.64
C LEU A 60 5.71 6.68 23.64
N LEU A 61 6.09 7.94 23.44
CA LEU A 61 6.94 8.65 24.38
C LEU A 61 6.31 8.71 25.76
N ARG A 62 5.03 9.09 25.86
CA ARG A 62 4.32 9.14 27.15
C ARG A 62 4.34 7.82 27.94
N ILE A 63 4.32 6.68 27.25
CA ILE A 63 4.35 5.35 27.87
C ILE A 63 5.78 4.96 28.30
N PHE A 64 6.78 5.26 27.46
CA PHE A 64 8.15 4.77 27.62
C PHE A 64 9.09 5.74 28.36
N GLU A 65 8.77 7.04 28.39
CA GLU A 65 9.54 8.06 29.10
C GLU A 65 9.76 7.74 30.59
N PRO A 66 8.77 7.28 31.38
CA PRO A 66 8.97 6.95 32.79
C PRO A 66 9.94 5.77 33.01
N ILE A 67 10.13 4.90 32.02
CA ILE A 67 10.94 3.69 32.13
C ILE A 67 12.36 3.94 31.63
N LEU A 68 12.51 4.61 30.49
CA LEU A 68 13.79 4.79 29.80
C LEU A 68 14.44 6.16 30.05
N GLY A 69 13.68 7.14 30.54
CA GLY A 69 14.05 8.55 30.61
C GLY A 69 13.81 9.30 29.29
N GLU A 70 13.52 10.60 29.38
CA GLU A 70 13.04 11.45 28.27
C GLU A 70 13.93 11.39 27.01
N ASN A 71 15.25 11.54 27.17
CA ASN A 71 16.17 11.63 26.03
C ASN A 71 16.48 10.28 25.36
N LYS A 72 16.33 9.16 26.09
CA LYS A 72 16.62 7.82 25.56
C LYS A 72 15.43 7.23 24.83
N ALA A 73 14.20 7.48 25.29
CA ALA A 73 13.00 6.95 24.65
C ALA A 73 12.88 7.44 23.19
N ALA A 74 13.07 8.75 22.94
CA ALA A 74 12.96 9.31 21.60
C ALA A 74 14.10 8.86 20.65
N SER A 75 15.32 8.76 21.17
CA SER A 75 16.48 8.36 20.37
C SER A 75 16.51 6.88 20.03
N VAL A 76 15.96 6.01 20.89
CA VAL A 76 15.91 4.56 20.65
C VAL A 76 14.70 4.16 19.81
N LEU A 77 13.53 4.74 20.05
CA LEU A 77 12.29 4.30 19.41
C LEU A 77 12.06 4.93 18.03
N LEU A 78 12.32 6.23 17.90
CA LEU A 78 11.92 7.01 16.71
C LEU A 78 13.07 7.30 15.76
N LYS A 79 14.30 7.24 16.25
CA LYS A 79 15.52 7.50 15.47
C LYS A 79 16.37 6.22 15.48
N GLY A 80 16.93 5.85 14.35
CA GLY A 80 17.79 4.66 14.31
C GLY A 80 17.90 4.03 12.93
N GLU A 81 18.58 2.90 12.87
CA GLU A 81 18.74 2.12 11.65
C GLU A 81 17.43 1.46 11.22
N HIS A 82 16.57 1.12 12.19
CA HIS A 82 15.27 0.48 11.95
C HIS A 82 14.27 1.37 11.22
N THR A 83 14.44 2.70 11.21
CA THR A 83 13.54 3.64 10.53
C THR A 83 14.06 4.13 9.17
N ARG A 84 15.22 3.63 8.70
CA ARG A 84 15.84 4.06 7.43
C ARG A 84 15.17 3.46 6.19
N THR A 85 14.41 2.38 6.33
CA THR A 85 13.74 1.74 5.20
C THR A 85 12.41 2.42 4.92
N LYS A 86 12.32 3.17 3.82
CA LYS A 86 11.08 3.78 3.34
C LYS A 86 10.65 3.15 2.03
N THR A 87 9.45 2.57 2.01
CA THR A 87 8.80 2.12 0.78
C THR A 87 7.97 3.27 0.22
N VAL A 88 8.38 3.82 -0.92
CA VAL A 88 7.66 4.93 -1.57
C VAL A 88 6.96 4.38 -2.81
N VAL A 89 5.64 4.62 -2.88
CA VAL A 89 4.81 4.29 -4.04
C VAL A 89 4.73 5.53 -4.94
N MET A 90 4.79 5.33 -6.26
CA MET A 90 4.57 6.40 -7.22
C MET A 90 3.08 6.57 -7.49
N SER A 91 2.57 7.80 -7.37
CA SER A 91 1.17 8.11 -7.68
C SER A 91 0.90 7.96 -9.17
N LYS A 92 -0.27 7.39 -9.50
CA LYS A 92 -0.78 7.39 -10.89
C LYS A 92 -1.35 8.75 -11.27
N VAL A 93 -1.76 9.55 -10.28
CA VAL A 93 -2.37 10.87 -10.46
C VAL A 93 -1.31 11.97 -10.36
N GLY A 94 -1.25 12.82 -11.37
CA GLY A 94 -0.38 14.00 -11.45
C GLY A 94 -0.11 14.43 -12.90
N GLY A 95 0.10 15.72 -13.14
CA GLY A 95 0.42 16.22 -14.48
C GLY A 95 1.71 15.62 -15.07
N LEU A 96 2.70 15.32 -14.20
CA LEU A 96 3.95 14.68 -14.62
C LEU A 96 3.87 13.15 -14.77
N SER A 97 2.95 12.46 -14.07
CA SER A 97 2.88 10.98 -14.14
C SER A 97 2.45 10.51 -15.53
N ALA A 98 1.63 11.29 -16.24
CA ALA A 98 1.20 11.02 -17.61
C ALA A 98 2.36 10.97 -18.63
N PHE A 99 3.44 11.72 -18.39
CA PHE A 99 4.60 11.79 -19.29
C PHE A 99 5.76 10.89 -18.84
N THR A 100 5.62 10.19 -17.71
CA THR A 100 6.68 9.34 -17.17
C THR A 100 6.57 7.92 -17.71
N LYS A 101 7.51 7.51 -18.58
CA LYS A 101 7.57 6.12 -19.08
C LYS A 101 8.21 5.21 -18.03
N LYS A 102 7.47 4.22 -17.55
CA LYS A 102 7.98 3.19 -16.62
C LYS A 102 9.00 2.31 -17.35
N LYS A 103 10.28 2.40 -16.97
CA LYS A 103 11.31 1.44 -17.41
C LYS A 103 11.27 0.20 -16.53
N SER A 104 11.46 -0.97 -17.14
CA SER A 104 11.66 -2.23 -16.43
C SER A 104 12.96 -2.16 -15.62
N THR A 105 12.94 -2.71 -14.41
CA THR A 105 14.14 -2.91 -13.58
C THR A 105 14.33 -4.39 -13.30
N CYS A 106 15.58 -4.80 -13.08
CA CYS A 106 15.93 -6.14 -12.63
C CYS A 106 15.39 -6.35 -11.21
N ILE A 107 14.71 -7.48 -10.97
CA ILE A 107 14.09 -7.79 -9.67
C ILE A 107 15.13 -7.93 -8.57
N GLY A 108 16.28 -8.55 -8.86
CA GLY A 108 17.33 -8.77 -7.86
C GLY A 108 18.13 -7.52 -7.50
N CYS A 109 18.70 -6.84 -8.51
CA CYS A 109 19.65 -5.74 -8.29
C CYS A 109 19.10 -4.34 -8.59
N LYS A 110 17.84 -4.22 -9.04
CA LYS A 110 17.16 -2.96 -9.37
C LYS A 110 17.82 -2.12 -10.48
N VAL A 111 18.78 -2.67 -11.22
CA VAL A 111 19.38 -2.04 -12.41
C VAL A 111 18.31 -1.89 -13.50
N PRO A 112 18.21 -0.73 -14.18
CA PRO A 112 17.27 -0.55 -15.27
C PRO A 112 17.60 -1.47 -16.45
N LEU A 113 16.57 -2.10 -17.02
CA LEU A 113 16.65 -2.98 -18.17
C LEU A 113 16.16 -2.23 -19.41
N ASN A 114 16.75 -2.55 -20.56
CA ASN A 114 16.26 -2.07 -21.86
C ASN A 114 15.16 -2.99 -22.41
N ASP A 115 15.19 -4.27 -22.02
CA ASP A 115 14.24 -5.30 -22.45
C ASP A 115 13.13 -5.54 -21.40
N THR A 116 12.12 -6.29 -21.80
CA THR A 116 10.97 -6.69 -20.96
C THR A 116 11.28 -7.83 -19.99
N GLY A 117 12.48 -8.40 -20.03
CA GLY A 117 12.90 -9.51 -19.17
C GLY A 117 12.89 -9.20 -17.67
N ALA A 118 12.83 -10.23 -16.83
CA ALA A 118 12.74 -10.11 -15.37
C ALA A 118 14.08 -9.81 -14.68
N VAL A 119 15.17 -10.39 -15.19
CA VAL A 119 16.52 -10.33 -14.59
C VAL A 119 17.56 -9.78 -15.57
N CYS A 120 18.61 -9.14 -15.06
CA CYS A 120 19.77 -8.74 -15.86
C CYS A 120 20.74 -9.90 -16.06
N SER A 121 21.68 -9.76 -17.01
CA SER A 121 22.70 -10.78 -17.32
C SER A 121 23.52 -11.22 -16.09
N HIS A 122 23.76 -10.31 -15.14
CA HIS A 122 24.48 -10.62 -13.89
C HIS A 122 23.64 -11.43 -12.90
N CYS A 123 22.32 -11.23 -12.86
CA CYS A 123 21.42 -11.93 -11.94
C CYS A 123 20.84 -13.23 -12.52
N LYS A 124 21.09 -13.50 -13.80
CA LYS A 124 20.62 -14.71 -14.51
C LYS A 124 20.99 -16.03 -13.82
N PRO A 125 22.20 -16.22 -13.23
CA PRO A 125 22.53 -17.44 -12.50
C PRO A 125 21.64 -17.69 -11.28
N LYS A 126 21.05 -16.64 -10.70
CA LYS A 126 20.17 -16.69 -9.52
C LYS A 126 18.68 -16.56 -9.89
N GLU A 127 18.34 -16.73 -11.17
CA GLU A 127 16.98 -16.56 -11.68
C GLU A 127 15.98 -17.52 -11.02
N SER A 128 16.36 -18.79 -10.84
CA SER A 128 15.52 -19.78 -10.17
C SER A 128 15.21 -19.41 -8.71
N GLU A 129 16.21 -18.94 -7.96
CA GLU A 129 16.04 -18.49 -6.57
C GLU A 129 15.13 -17.27 -6.49
N LEU A 130 15.28 -16.30 -7.40
CA LEU A 130 14.41 -15.13 -7.47
C LEU A 130 12.97 -15.51 -7.82
N TYR A 131 12.78 -16.37 -8.82
CA TYR A 131 11.46 -16.87 -9.20
C TYR A 131 10.75 -17.59 -8.04
N GLN A 132 11.47 -18.47 -7.33
CA GLN A 132 10.94 -19.18 -6.16
C GLN A 132 10.50 -18.22 -5.04
N LYS A 133 11.21 -17.10 -4.85
CA LYS A 133 10.80 -16.07 -3.88
C LYS A 133 9.52 -15.36 -4.30
N GLU A 134 9.41 -14.96 -5.57
CA GLU A 134 8.25 -14.24 -6.07
C GLU A 134 6.98 -15.13 -6.13
N ILE A 135 7.12 -16.41 -6.48
CA ILE A 135 5.98 -17.35 -6.51
C ILE A 135 5.47 -17.68 -5.11
N CYS A 136 6.36 -17.80 -4.12
CA CYS A 136 5.99 -17.96 -2.72
C CYS A 136 5.20 -16.74 -2.21
N GLN A 137 5.58 -15.53 -2.64
CA GLN A 137 4.81 -14.33 -2.30
C GLN A 137 3.41 -14.32 -2.94
N VAL A 138 3.28 -14.74 -4.20
CA VAL A 138 1.96 -14.89 -4.84
C VAL A 138 1.09 -15.88 -4.09
N GLN A 139 1.62 -17.05 -3.74
CA GLN A 139 0.88 -18.05 -2.99
C GLN A 139 0.31 -17.50 -1.66
N VAL A 140 1.10 -16.71 -0.93
CA VAL A 140 0.65 -16.04 0.30
C VAL A 140 -0.45 -15.01 0.03
N LEU A 141 -0.34 -14.25 -1.06
CA LEU A 141 -1.35 -13.27 -1.46
C LEU A 141 -2.65 -13.93 -1.92
N GLU A 142 -2.57 -15.02 -2.68
CA GLU A 142 -3.72 -15.82 -3.14
C GLU A 142 -4.48 -16.45 -1.98
N GLU A 143 -3.79 -17.08 -1.02
CA GLU A 143 -4.43 -17.64 0.16
C GLU A 143 -5.20 -16.54 0.92
N ARG A 144 -4.56 -15.38 1.10
CA ARG A 144 -5.17 -14.24 1.79
C ARG A 144 -6.35 -13.67 1.01
N PHE A 145 -6.25 -13.59 -0.31
CA PHE A 145 -7.32 -13.15 -1.19
C PHE A 145 -8.56 -14.05 -1.04
N SER A 146 -8.38 -15.36 -1.19
CA SER A 146 -9.45 -16.35 -1.06
C SER A 146 -10.11 -16.29 0.31
N ARG A 147 -9.34 -16.22 1.39
CA ARG A 147 -9.88 -16.14 2.75
C ARG A 147 -10.74 -14.90 2.98
N LEU A 148 -10.30 -13.73 2.52
CA LEU A 148 -11.04 -12.48 2.70
C LEU A 148 -12.32 -12.45 1.84
N TRP A 149 -12.25 -12.89 0.59
CA TRP A 149 -13.42 -12.89 -0.30
C TRP A 149 -14.47 -13.92 0.08
N THR A 150 -14.07 -15.13 0.47
CA THR A 150 -15.02 -16.13 1.00
C THR A 150 -15.67 -15.65 2.30
N GLN A 151 -14.95 -14.93 3.17
CA GLN A 151 -15.52 -14.36 4.38
C GLN A 151 -16.59 -13.31 4.06
N CYS A 152 -16.39 -12.49 3.02
CA CYS A 152 -17.40 -11.55 2.55
C CYS A 152 -18.66 -12.24 2.02
N GLN A 153 -18.52 -13.31 1.23
CA GLN A 153 -19.66 -14.10 0.73
C GLN A 153 -20.46 -14.73 1.88
N ARG A 154 -19.77 -15.30 2.88
CA ARG A 154 -20.42 -15.82 4.10
C ARG A 154 -21.16 -14.74 4.88
N CYS A 155 -20.58 -13.55 4.99
CA CYS A 155 -21.22 -12.42 5.66
C CYS A 155 -22.46 -11.91 4.91
N GLN A 156 -22.46 -11.95 3.58
CA GLN A 156 -23.62 -11.60 2.74
C GLN A 156 -24.71 -12.68 2.80
N GLY A 157 -24.34 -13.95 2.95
CA GLY A 157 -25.26 -15.09 2.96
C GLY A 157 -25.60 -15.64 1.57
N SER A 158 -25.19 -14.96 0.50
CA SER A 158 -25.29 -15.43 -0.88
C SER A 158 -23.92 -15.83 -1.43
N LEU A 159 -23.87 -16.96 -2.12
CA LEU A 159 -22.69 -17.42 -2.86
C LEU A 159 -22.79 -17.14 -4.37
N HIS A 160 -23.98 -16.76 -4.84
CA HIS A 160 -24.30 -16.64 -6.26
C HIS A 160 -24.44 -15.18 -6.72
N GLU A 161 -24.53 -14.24 -5.79
CA GLU A 161 -24.64 -12.81 -6.07
C GLU A 161 -23.33 -12.08 -5.78
N ASP A 162 -23.18 -10.90 -6.38
CA ASP A 162 -22.02 -10.05 -6.15
C ASP A 162 -22.03 -9.41 -4.75
N VAL A 163 -20.84 -9.30 -4.15
CA VAL A 163 -20.64 -8.68 -2.83
C VAL A 163 -20.58 -7.15 -2.94
N LEU A 164 -21.73 -6.48 -2.92
CA LEU A 164 -21.86 -5.02 -2.98
C LEU A 164 -21.84 -4.33 -1.60
N CYS A 165 -20.96 -4.76 -0.69
CA CYS A 165 -20.85 -4.20 0.65
C CYS A 165 -20.00 -2.91 0.68
N THR A 166 -20.48 -1.86 1.36
CA THR A 166 -19.78 -0.57 1.56
C THR A 166 -19.53 -0.23 3.04
N ASN A 167 -19.67 -1.20 3.94
CA ASN A 167 -19.46 -1.00 5.38
C ASN A 167 -18.00 -0.64 5.68
N ARG A 168 -17.77 0.63 6.05
CA ARG A 168 -16.43 1.19 6.30
C ARG A 168 -15.86 0.83 7.68
N ASP A 169 -16.71 0.39 8.61
CA ASP A 169 -16.28 -0.08 9.93
C ASP A 169 -15.78 -1.54 9.90
N CYS A 170 -16.04 -2.25 8.79
CA CYS A 170 -15.55 -3.60 8.62
C CYS A 170 -14.03 -3.60 8.31
N PRO A 171 -13.19 -4.32 9.09
CA PRO A 171 -11.76 -4.37 8.82
C PRO A 171 -11.42 -5.01 7.47
N ILE A 172 -12.30 -5.88 6.95
CA ILE A 172 -12.11 -6.56 5.66
C ILE A 172 -12.31 -5.61 4.47
N PHE A 173 -13.09 -4.54 4.63
CA PHE A 173 -13.54 -3.70 3.52
C PHE A 173 -12.40 -3.09 2.71
N TYR A 174 -11.42 -2.45 3.37
CA TYR A 174 -10.24 -1.91 2.70
C TYR A 174 -9.21 -2.99 2.38
N MET A 175 -9.11 -4.01 3.23
CA MET A 175 -8.14 -5.11 3.06
C MET A 175 -8.39 -5.92 1.79
N ARG A 176 -9.65 -6.27 1.47
CA ARG A 176 -9.96 -7.03 0.25
C ARG A 176 -9.56 -6.28 -1.02
N LYS A 177 -9.75 -4.95 -1.05
CA LYS A 177 -9.40 -4.10 -2.19
C LYS A 177 -7.88 -3.93 -2.33
N LYS A 178 -7.19 -3.83 -1.20
CA LYS A 178 -5.72 -3.83 -1.17
C LYS A 178 -5.15 -5.13 -1.71
N ILE A 179 -5.58 -6.28 -1.17
CA ILE A 179 -5.05 -7.58 -1.59
C ILE A 179 -5.33 -7.88 -3.05
N GLN A 180 -6.49 -7.48 -3.58
CA GLN A 180 -6.79 -7.57 -5.01
C GLN A 180 -5.75 -6.83 -5.87
N LYS A 181 -5.36 -5.61 -5.46
CA LYS A 181 -4.34 -4.82 -6.15
C LYS A 181 -2.94 -5.38 -5.99
N ASP A 182 -2.58 -5.77 -4.76
CA ASP A 182 -1.27 -6.34 -4.46
C ASP A 182 -1.05 -7.63 -5.27
N LEU A 183 -2.07 -8.50 -5.37
CA LEU A 183 -2.04 -9.72 -6.18
C LEU A 183 -1.87 -9.39 -7.67
N GLN A 184 -2.67 -8.46 -8.21
CA GLN A 184 -2.56 -8.04 -9.61
C GLN A 184 -1.18 -7.47 -9.96
N GLU A 185 -0.56 -6.70 -9.05
CA GLU A 185 0.79 -6.16 -9.24
C GLU A 185 1.86 -7.26 -9.18
N GLN A 186 1.70 -8.24 -8.30
CA GLN A 186 2.63 -9.36 -8.15
C GLN A 186 2.53 -10.37 -9.31
N ASP A 187 1.32 -10.65 -9.81
CA ASP A 187 1.11 -11.50 -11.00
C ASP A 187 1.75 -10.88 -12.24
N ALA A 188 1.59 -9.55 -12.41
CA ALA A 188 2.24 -8.82 -13.49
C ALA A 188 3.78 -8.86 -13.40
N LEU A 189 4.34 -8.96 -12.19
CA LEU A 189 5.76 -9.14 -11.97
C LEU A 189 6.19 -10.57 -12.35
N LEU A 190 5.48 -11.60 -11.89
CA LEU A 190 5.75 -13.00 -12.24
C LEU A 190 5.65 -13.26 -13.75
N ALA A 191 4.70 -12.65 -14.44
CA ALA A 191 4.53 -12.78 -15.89
C ALA A 191 5.79 -12.38 -16.68
N ARG A 192 6.69 -11.57 -16.11
CA ARG A 192 7.96 -11.18 -16.74
C ARG A 192 8.96 -12.32 -16.89
N PHE A 193 8.83 -13.39 -16.11
CA PHE A 193 9.71 -14.56 -16.21
C PHE A 193 9.36 -15.47 -17.41
N GLN A 194 8.29 -15.16 -18.17
CA GLN A 194 7.92 -15.86 -19.42
C GLN A 194 7.98 -17.40 -19.31
N VAL A 195 7.53 -17.95 -18.18
CA VAL A 195 7.49 -19.41 -17.99
C VAL A 195 6.39 -19.96 -18.90
N SER A 196 6.79 -20.48 -20.05
CA SER A 196 5.93 -21.31 -20.89
C SER A 196 5.78 -22.67 -20.21
N TRP A 197 4.55 -22.99 -19.81
CA TRP A 197 4.17 -24.34 -19.42
C TRP A 197 4.08 -25.23 -20.65
#